data_AF-A0A537XTS4-F1
#
_entry.id   AF-A0A537XTS4-F1
#
_cell.length_a   1.000
_cell.length_b   1.000
_cell.length_c   1.000
_cell.angle_alpha   90.00
_cell.angle_beta   90.00
_cell.angle_gamma   90.00
#
_symmetry.space_group_name_H-M   'P 1'
#
loop_
_entity.id
_entity.type
_entity.pdbx_description
1 polymer ?
#
loop_
_entity_poly.entity_id
_entity_poly.type
_entity_poly.pdbx_seq_one_letter_code
_entity_poly.pdbx_strand_id
1 'polypeptide(L)' 'TVTIYSKGDHPAAAVPKQALIYEADQVRVWVSHDDRSVELRQIKTGLVNGDLVEVVSNLKPGERIVTKGSLFIDRAASGS' A
#
# COMPACT_ATOMS: atom_id res chain seq x y z
N THR A 1 -5.30 -2.14 10.61
CA THR A 1 -6.08 -2.31 9.37
C THR A 1 -6.85 -1.04 9.14
N VAL A 2 -6.56 -0.28 8.08
CA VAL A 2 -7.29 0.97 7.77
C VAL A 2 -8.30 0.63 6.67
N THR A 3 -9.59 0.74 6.99
CA THR A 3 -10.70 0.51 6.04
C THR A 3 -11.48 1.81 5.92
N ILE A 4 -11.52 2.38 4.71
CA ILE A 4 -12.38 3.52 4.39
C ILE A 4 -13.59 3.00 3.63
N TYR A 5 -14.78 3.43 4.03
CA TYR A 5 -16.01 3.21 3.28
C TYR A 5 -16.21 4.41 2.34
N SER A 6 -16.11 4.20 1.02
CA SER A 6 -16.47 5.21 0.01
C SER A 6 -17.97 5.14 -0.29
N LYS A 7 -18.57 6.28 -0.64
CA LYS A 7 -20.01 6.43 -0.95
C LYS A 7 -20.31 5.87 -2.34
N GLY A 8 -20.31 4.56 -2.43
CA GLY A 8 -20.61 3.75 -3.60
C GLY A 8 -20.29 2.33 -3.19
N ASP A 9 -21.25 1.43 -3.32
CA ASP A 9 -21.37 0.11 -2.64
C ASP A 9 -20.32 -0.94 -3.08
N HIS A 10 -19.06 -0.52 -3.21
CA HIS A 10 -17.93 -1.30 -3.66
C HIS A 10 -16.82 -1.12 -2.63
N PRO A 11 -16.38 -2.18 -1.94
CA PRO A 11 -15.23 -2.09 -1.05
C PRO A 11 -13.97 -1.84 -1.89
N ALA A 12 -13.63 -0.58 -2.10
CA ALA A 12 -12.37 -0.16 -2.70
C ALA A 12 -11.30 -0.06 -1.60
N ALA A 13 -10.14 -0.67 -1.81
CA ALA A 13 -9.04 -0.56 -0.87
C ALA A 13 -8.50 0.88 -0.93
N ALA A 14 -8.30 1.52 0.23
CA ALA A 14 -7.69 2.84 0.31
C ALA A 14 -6.30 2.72 0.94
N VAL A 15 -5.32 3.36 0.31
CA VAL A 15 -3.92 3.31 0.74
C VAL A 15 -3.42 4.72 1.03
N PRO A 16 -2.60 4.94 2.06
CA PRO A 16 -1.94 6.22 2.28
C PRO A 16 -1.08 6.59 1.08
N LYS A 17 -1.10 7.87 0.68
CA LYS A 17 -0.27 8.40 -0.41
C LYS A 17 1.22 8.12 -0.19
N GLN A 18 1.65 8.05 1.07
CA GLN A 18 3.03 7.75 1.46
C GLN A 18 3.46 6.29 1.19
N ALA A 19 2.50 5.39 0.99
CA ALA A 19 2.73 3.97 0.65
C ALA A 19 2.89 3.74 -0.86
N LEU A 20 2.54 4.74 -1.67
CA LEU A 20 2.59 4.67 -3.12
C LEU A 20 4.01 4.88 -3.61
N ILE A 21 4.45 3.99 -4.49
CA ILE A 21 5.71 4.08 -5.22
C ILE A 21 5.38 4.53 -6.63
N TYR A 22 5.87 5.71 -7.00
CA TYR A 22 5.73 6.25 -8.34
C TYR A 22 6.99 5.90 -9.15
N GLU A 23 6.83 5.09 -10.19
CA GLU A 23 7.90 4.80 -11.14
C GLU A 23 7.45 5.12 -12.55
N ALA A 24 8.07 6.14 -13.14
CA ALA A 24 7.67 6.70 -14.43
C ALA A 24 6.16 7.01 -14.47
N ASP A 25 5.40 6.28 -15.27
CA ASP A 25 3.95 6.39 -15.44
C ASP A 25 3.15 5.38 -14.60
N GLN A 26 3.82 4.55 -13.81
CA GLN A 26 3.21 3.48 -13.02
C GLN A 26 3.17 3.81 -11.54
N VAL A 27 2.10 3.36 -10.88
CA VAL A 27 1.95 3.41 -9.42
C VAL A 27 1.99 2.00 -8.88
N ARG A 28 2.83 1.76 -7.87
CA ARG A 28 3.03 0.45 -7.26
C ARG A 28 2.96 0.53 -5.73
N VAL A 29 2.68 -0.60 -5.09
CA VAL A 29 2.66 -0.74 -3.63
C VAL A 29 3.35 -2.04 -3.22
N TRP A 30 3.93 -2.05 -2.04
CA TRP A 30 4.38 -3.28 -1.40
C TRP A 30 3.22 -3.93 -0.66
N VAL A 31 2.87 -5.15 -1.06
CA VAL A 31 1.89 -6.01 -0.37
C VAL A 31 2.66 -6.96 0.52
N SER A 32 2.30 -7.04 1.80
CA SER A 32 2.88 -7.97 2.76
C SER A 32 1.96 -9.17 2.93
N HIS A 33 2.56 -10.35 2.81
CA HIS A 33 1.89 -11.63 2.98
C HIS A 33 2.11 -12.18 4.41
N ASP A 34 1.26 -13.12 4.83
CA ASP A 34 1.34 -13.74 6.16
C ASP A 34 2.63 -14.55 6.38
N ASP A 35 3.26 -14.99 5.29
CA ASP A 35 4.54 -15.71 5.28
C ASP A 35 5.77 -14.79 5.47
N ARG A 36 5.53 -13.51 5.79
CA ARG A 36 6.54 -12.44 5.92
C ARG A 36 7.22 -12.05 4.60
N SER A 37 6.74 -12.54 3.46
CA SER A 37 7.19 -12.05 2.17
C SER A 37 6.53 -10.71 1.83
N VAL A 38 7.20 -9.98 0.93
CA VAL A 38 6.68 -8.74 0.36
C VAL A 38 6.69 -8.84 -1.16
N GLU A 39 5.62 -8.39 -1.78
CA GLU A 39 5.42 -8.39 -3.22
C GLU A 39 5.25 -6.96 -3.72
N LEU A 40 5.99 -6.60 -4.77
CA LEU A 40 5.80 -5.32 -5.44
C LEU A 40 4.68 -5.46 -6.47
N ARG A 41 3.55 -4.80 -6.21
CA ARG A 41 2.37 -4.91 -7.05
C ARG A 41 2.05 -3.59 -7.70
N GLN A 42 1.90 -3.61 -9.02
CA GLN A 42 1.36 -2.48 -9.76
C GLN A 42 -0.14 -2.35 -9.51
N ILE A 43 -0.56 -1.16 -9.12
CA ILE A 43 -1.95 -0.83 -8.85
C ILE A 43 -2.41 0.31 -9.73
N LYS A 44 -3.74 0.43 -9.87
CA LYS A 44 -4.35 1.63 -10.45
C LYS A 44 -5.02 2.40 -9.33
N THR A 45 -4.71 3.67 -9.24
CA THR A 45 -5.29 4.57 -8.24
C THR A 45 -6.47 5.34 -8.83
N GLY A 46 -7.45 5.63 -8.00
CA GLY A 46 -8.64 6.43 -8.32
C GLY A 46 -8.61 7.76 -7.58
N LEU A 47 -9.66 8.03 -6.82
CA LEU A 47 -9.84 9.28 -6.10
C LEU A 47 -8.77 9.47 -5.01
N VAL A 48 -8.29 10.70 -4.89
CA VAL A 48 -7.43 11.13 -3.78
C VAL A 48 -8.28 11.89 -2.78
N ASN A 49 -8.31 11.43 -1.54
CA ASN A 49 -9.04 12.06 -0.44
C ASN A 49 -8.04 12.40 0.69
N GLY A 50 -7.52 13.63 0.65
CA GLY A 50 -6.47 14.08 1.57
C GLY A 50 -5.20 13.24 1.44
N ASP A 51 -4.83 12.55 2.52
CA ASP A 51 -3.66 11.67 2.57
C ASP A 51 -3.93 10.24 2.08
N LEU A 52 -5.17 9.92 1.72
CA LEU A 52 -5.60 8.58 1.32
C LEU A 52 -5.90 8.56 -0.17
N VAL A 53 -5.50 7.49 -0.83
CA VAL A 53 -5.67 7.27 -2.26
C VAL A 53 -6.45 5.98 -2.45
N GLU A 54 -7.55 6.08 -3.19
CA GLU A 54 -8.36 4.93 -3.57
C GLU A 54 -7.58 4.06 -4.55
N VAL A 55 -7.65 2.74 -4.36
CA VAL A 55 -7.12 1.75 -5.27
C VAL A 55 -8.27 1.10 -6.01
N VAL A 56 -8.31 1.32 -7.32
CA VAL A 56 -9.40 0.86 -8.19
C VAL A 56 -9.13 -0.51 -8.81
N SER A 57 -7.88 -0.99 -8.77
CA SER A 57 -7.54 -2.32 -9.27
C SER A 57 -6.29 -2.93 -8.61
N ASN A 58 -6.22 -4.27 -8.67
CA ASN A 58 -5.08 -5.08 -8.21
C ASN A 58 -4.73 -4.94 -6.72
N LEU A 59 -5.69 -4.53 -5.89
CA LEU A 59 -5.59 -4.62 -4.44
C LEU A 59 -6.96 -5.03 -3.88
N LYS A 60 -6.98 -6.11 -3.11
CA LYS A 60 -8.19 -6.61 -2.48
C LYS A 60 -8.39 -5.99 -1.09
N PRO A 61 -9.63 -5.73 -0.69
CA PRO A 61 -9.94 -5.36 0.70
C PRO A 61 -9.38 -6.41 1.67
N GLY A 62 -8.66 -5.95 2.70
CA GLY A 62 -8.05 -6.81 3.72
C GLY A 62 -6.59 -7.19 3.47
N GLU A 63 -6.03 -6.93 2.27
CA GLU A 63 -4.59 -7.09 2.04
C GLU A 63 -3.79 -6.08 2.89
N ARG A 64 -2.64 -6.53 3.42
CA ARG A 64 -1.74 -5.67 4.18
C ARG A 64 -0.75 -5.03 3.22
N ILE A 65 -0.63 -3.70 3.29
CA ILE A 65 0.35 -2.95 2.53
C ILE A 65 1.37 -2.29 3.45
N VAL A 66 2.58 -2.07 2.94
CA VAL A 66 3.64 -1.39 3.69
C VAL A 66 3.48 0.12 3.52
N THR A 67 3.12 0.83 4.60
CA THR A 67 2.81 2.27 4.54
C THR A 67 3.93 3.20 4.96
N LYS A 68 4.89 2.71 5.77
CA LYS A 68 6.26 3.21 6.00
C LYS A 68 6.83 2.58 7.28
N GLY A 69 8.08 2.16 7.18
CA GLY A 69 9.01 1.76 8.24
C GLY A 69 10.45 2.07 7.82
N SER A 70 10.68 3.21 7.15
CA SER A 70 12.02 3.68 6.74
C SER A 70 12.71 4.55 7.81
N LEU A 71 12.31 4.43 9.07
CA LEU A 71 13.20 4.63 10.21
C LEU A 71 13.19 3.31 10.98
N PHE A 72 14.36 2.75 11.25
CA PHE A 72 14.61 1.43 11.86
C PHE A 72 14.63 0.21 10.92
N ILE A 73 15.35 0.29 9.80
CA ILE A 73 16.14 -0.87 9.33
C ILE A 73 17.60 -0.41 9.18
N ASP A 74 18.13 0.21 10.25
CA ASP A 74 19.57 0.43 10.42
C ASP A 74 19.98 -0.25 11.74
N ARG A 75 19.85 -1.59 11.76
CA ARG A 75 20.48 -2.56 12.69
C ARG A 75 19.83 -3.94 12.54
N ALA A 76 20.06 -4.58 11.39
CA ALA A 76 19.92 -6.03 11.28
C ALA A 76 20.95 -6.65 10.32
N ALA A 77 21.60 -5.82 9.48
CA ALA A 77 22.72 -6.25 8.63
C ALA A 77 24.10 -6.03 9.29
N SER A 78 24.17 -5.55 10.53
CA SER A 78 25.45 -5.23 11.20
C SER A 78 25.58 -5.95 12.54
N GLY A 79 26.13 -7.16 12.49
CA GLY A 79 26.96 -7.72 13.56
C GLY A 79 26.28 -8.65 14.58
N SER A 80 26.39 -9.95 14.34
CA SER A 80 27.26 -10.86 15.12
C SER A 80 27.43 -12.17 14.37
#